data_AF-A0A8K0GLP8-F1
#
_entry.id   AF-A0A8K0GLP8-F1
#
_cell.length_a   1.000
_cell.length_b   1.000
_cell.length_c   1.000
_cell.angle_alpha   90.00
_cell.angle_beta   90.00
_cell.angle_gamma   90.00
#
_symmetry.space_group_name_H-M   'P 1'
#
loop_
_entity.id
_entity.type
_entity.pdbx_description
1 polymer ?
#
loop_
_entity_poly.entity_id
_entity_poly.type
_entity_poly.pdbx_seq_one_letter_code
_entity_poly.pdbx_strand_id
1 'polypeptide(L)'
;MTKEQISDRWFVYFTEKLGEDIEENREQNDCVAWLYISEYQAPPEDFIREFNRQAIWSHISIYQRLSETIIHEFKDCVAWLYISEYQAPPEDFIREFKLWLYISEYQTPPENFIREFKRQATWSHISIHQRLSKTIILEFQDCVAWLYIFEYQTLSEDRMREFKHQVYWSRISRYQKLSETFIPEFQNCVAWLYISEYQTPPEDFIREFKGQAIWSNILIHQRLSKAIILKFQDCVAWLYISEYQTLSEDLMREFQTSSHLVAYFKIPKTV
;
A
#
# COMPACT_ATOMS: atom_id res chain seq x y z
N MET A 1 -14.16 14.95 -48.27
CA MET A 1 -13.51 13.63 -48.31
C MET A 1 -14.57 12.59 -47.98
N THR A 2 -14.64 11.50 -48.74
CA THR A 2 -15.54 10.38 -48.44
C THR A 2 -14.99 9.54 -47.29
N LYS A 3 -15.85 8.77 -46.61
CA LYS A 3 -15.50 7.86 -45.51
C LYS A 3 -14.37 6.88 -45.89
N GLU A 4 -14.34 6.48 -47.16
CA GLU A 4 -13.29 5.62 -47.74
C GLU A 4 -11.93 6.33 -47.83
N GLN A 5 -11.90 7.61 -48.23
CA GLN A 5 -10.66 8.37 -48.36
C GLN A 5 -9.97 8.67 -47.02
N ILE A 6 -10.72 8.74 -45.93
CA ILE A 6 -10.17 8.98 -44.59
C ILE A 6 -9.77 7.67 -43.91
N SER A 7 -10.54 6.60 -44.14
CA SER A 7 -10.14 5.23 -43.82
C SER A 7 -8.77 4.91 -44.42
N ASP A 8 -8.54 5.21 -45.69
CA ASP A 8 -7.25 4.96 -46.35
C ASP A 8 -6.10 5.80 -45.77
N ARG A 9 -6.36 7.07 -45.43
CA ARG A 9 -5.35 7.98 -44.86
C ARG A 9 -4.80 7.46 -43.52
N TRP A 10 -5.68 6.97 -42.66
CA TRP A 10 -5.28 6.46 -41.35
C TRP A 10 -4.86 4.99 -41.40
N PHE A 11 -5.43 4.20 -42.32
CA PHE A 11 -4.98 2.85 -42.59
C PHE A 11 -3.49 2.84 -42.98
N VAL A 12 -3.05 3.70 -43.91
CA VAL A 12 -1.63 3.86 -44.27
C VAL A 12 -0.77 4.27 -43.06
N TYR A 13 -1.24 5.23 -42.26
CA TYR A 13 -0.53 5.69 -41.05
C TYR A 13 -0.30 4.55 -40.04
N PHE A 14 -1.27 3.64 -39.88
CA PHE A 14 -1.17 2.54 -38.91
C PHE A 14 -0.51 1.29 -39.49
N THR A 15 -0.67 0.95 -40.77
CA THR A 15 0.02 -0.18 -41.41
C THR A 15 1.53 0.03 -41.49
N GLU A 16 1.99 1.27 -41.72
CA GLU A 16 3.43 1.59 -41.70
C GLU A 16 4.05 1.46 -40.29
N LYS A 17 3.25 1.60 -39.23
CA LYS A 17 3.68 1.54 -37.83
C LYS A 17 3.52 0.16 -37.17
N LEU A 18 2.56 -0.63 -37.61
CA LEU A 18 2.22 -1.92 -37.00
C LEU A 18 3.14 -3.05 -37.44
N GLY A 19 3.86 -2.92 -38.55
CA GLY A 19 4.62 -4.03 -39.14
C GLY A 19 3.65 -5.05 -39.72
N GLU A 20 3.84 -5.38 -40.99
CA GLU A 20 3.04 -6.31 -41.79
C GLU A 20 2.66 -7.59 -41.01
N ASP A 21 1.39 -7.76 -40.63
CA ASP A 21 0.70 -9.05 -40.44
C ASP A 21 -0.78 -8.87 -39.97
N ILE A 22 -1.56 -8.03 -40.67
CA ILE A 22 -3.01 -7.84 -40.40
C ILE A 22 -3.87 -8.56 -41.47
N GLU A 23 -3.28 -9.35 -42.37
CA GLU A 23 -4.01 -9.85 -43.54
C GLU A 23 -4.92 -11.08 -43.32
N GLU A 24 -4.71 -11.92 -42.30
CA GLU A 24 -5.39 -13.22 -42.28
C GLU A 24 -6.74 -13.31 -41.53
N ASN A 25 -7.23 -12.27 -40.86
CA ASN A 25 -8.54 -12.35 -40.19
C ASN A 25 -9.21 -11.00 -39.93
N ARG A 26 -9.73 -10.33 -40.98
CA ARG A 26 -10.22 -8.92 -40.94
C ARG A 26 -11.05 -8.52 -39.70
N GLU A 27 -12.06 -9.29 -39.29
CA GLU A 27 -12.89 -8.90 -38.14
C GLU A 27 -12.18 -9.07 -36.78
N GLN A 28 -11.35 -10.10 -36.64
CA GLN A 28 -10.58 -10.33 -35.41
C GLN A 28 -9.35 -9.42 -35.34
N ASN A 29 -8.79 -9.08 -36.50
CA ASN A 29 -7.69 -8.15 -36.69
C ASN A 29 -8.13 -6.69 -36.50
N ASP A 30 -9.39 -6.34 -36.79
CA ASP A 30 -9.92 -5.00 -36.54
C ASP A 30 -9.97 -4.69 -35.04
N CYS A 31 -10.50 -5.59 -34.20
CA CYS A 31 -10.50 -5.42 -32.75
C CYS A 31 -9.08 -5.30 -32.17
N VAL A 32 -8.14 -6.12 -32.65
CA VAL A 32 -6.74 -6.08 -32.23
C VAL A 32 -6.06 -4.78 -32.67
N ALA A 33 -6.35 -4.29 -33.87
CA ALA A 33 -5.86 -3.01 -34.35
C ALA A 33 -6.40 -1.84 -33.52
N TRP A 34 -7.70 -1.82 -33.18
CA TRP A 34 -8.28 -0.78 -32.34
C TRP A 34 -7.80 -0.84 -30.89
N LEU A 35 -7.54 -2.04 -30.35
CA LEU A 35 -6.85 -2.21 -29.07
C LEU A 35 -5.46 -1.59 -29.11
N TYR A 36 -4.67 -1.95 -30.13
CA TYR A 36 -3.32 -1.45 -30.28
C TYR A 36 -3.26 0.07 -30.45
N ILE A 37 -4.15 0.62 -31.29
CA ILE A 37 -4.23 2.07 -31.52
C ILE A 37 -4.64 2.80 -30.24
N SER A 38 -5.59 2.24 -29.48
CA SER A 38 -6.07 2.84 -28.22
C SER A 38 -5.03 2.77 -27.09
N GLU A 39 -4.11 1.80 -27.14
CA GLU A 39 -3.13 1.54 -26.08
C GLU A 39 -1.74 2.14 -26.37
N TYR A 40 -1.23 2.02 -27.60
CA TYR A 40 0.18 2.27 -27.91
C TYR A 40 0.44 3.47 -28.80
N GLN A 41 -0.57 3.94 -29.54
CA GLN A 41 -0.46 5.16 -30.31
C GLN A 41 -1.06 6.30 -29.50
N ALA A 42 -0.48 7.50 -29.56
CA ALA A 42 -1.11 8.70 -29.02
C ALA A 42 -1.91 9.37 -30.15
N PRO A 43 -3.12 8.89 -30.48
CA PRO A 43 -3.86 9.40 -31.61
C PRO A 43 -4.15 10.89 -31.41
N PRO A 44 -4.06 11.71 -32.47
CA PRO A 44 -4.53 13.09 -32.41
C PRO A 44 -6.00 13.14 -31.99
N GLU A 45 -6.42 14.20 -31.31
CA GLU A 45 -7.81 14.33 -30.85
C GLU A 45 -8.84 14.26 -32.00
N ASP A 46 -8.50 14.79 -33.17
CA ASP A 46 -9.37 14.73 -34.34
C ASP A 46 -9.61 13.29 -34.80
N PHE A 47 -8.62 12.41 -34.63
CA PHE A 47 -8.78 10.98 -34.87
C PHE A 47 -9.73 10.35 -33.84
N ILE A 48 -9.59 10.70 -32.55
CA ILE A 48 -10.51 10.23 -31.51
C ILE A 48 -11.95 10.66 -31.83
N ARG A 49 -12.15 11.91 -32.29
CA ARG A 49 -13.47 12.42 -32.71
C ARG A 49 -14.04 11.63 -33.88
N GLU A 50 -13.23 11.41 -34.90
CA GLU A 50 -13.65 10.72 -36.12
C GLU A 50 -14.02 9.25 -35.86
N PHE A 51 -13.23 8.56 -35.04
CA PHE A 51 -13.36 7.11 -34.80
C PHE A 51 -13.91 6.75 -33.41
N ASN A 52 -14.64 7.67 -32.76
CA ASN A 52 -15.16 7.48 -31.40
C ASN A 52 -16.01 6.20 -31.22
N ARG A 53 -16.64 5.70 -32.30
CA ARG A 53 -17.49 4.49 -32.26
C ARG A 53 -16.70 3.19 -32.32
N GLN A 54 -15.50 3.23 -32.88
CA GLN A 54 -14.58 2.09 -32.99
C GLN A 54 -13.54 2.09 -31.87
N ALA A 55 -13.25 3.28 -31.33
CA ALA A 55 -12.34 3.50 -30.23
C ALA A 55 -12.71 2.65 -28.98
N ILE A 56 -11.69 2.03 -28.38
CA ILE A 56 -11.85 1.27 -27.14
C ILE A 56 -11.59 2.22 -25.97
N TRP A 57 -12.65 2.90 -25.54
CA TRP A 57 -12.57 3.99 -24.58
C TRP A 57 -11.98 3.61 -23.22
N SER A 58 -12.11 2.36 -22.78
CA SER A 58 -11.41 1.87 -21.58
C SER A 58 -9.90 1.95 -21.74
N HIS A 59 -9.35 1.45 -22.85
CA HIS A 59 -7.91 1.53 -23.15
C HIS A 59 -7.47 2.98 -23.36
N ILE A 60 -8.25 3.77 -24.09
CA ILE A 60 -7.95 5.20 -24.25
C ILE A 60 -7.87 5.90 -22.88
N SER A 61 -8.81 5.62 -21.97
CA SER A 61 -8.83 6.25 -20.64
C SER A 61 -7.65 5.84 -19.76
N ILE A 62 -7.13 4.62 -19.94
CA ILE A 62 -5.97 4.10 -19.19
C ILE A 62 -4.66 4.66 -19.77
N TYR A 63 -4.47 4.52 -21.08
CA TYR A 63 -3.15 4.64 -21.70
C TYR A 63 -2.90 5.98 -22.38
N GLN A 64 -3.96 6.70 -22.76
CA GLN A 64 -3.85 7.96 -23.48
C GLN A 64 -4.03 9.16 -22.56
N ARG A 65 -3.20 10.19 -22.76
CA ARG A 65 -3.39 11.49 -22.11
C ARG A 65 -4.41 12.30 -22.91
N LEU A 66 -5.62 12.42 -22.39
CA LEU A 66 -6.70 13.16 -23.02
C LEU A 66 -6.69 14.62 -22.55
N SER A 67 -7.08 15.55 -23.43
CA SER A 67 -7.38 16.91 -23.00
C SER A 67 -8.72 16.97 -22.28
N GLU A 68 -8.90 18.01 -21.47
CA GLU A 68 -10.17 18.28 -20.80
C GLU A 68 -11.33 18.42 -21.80
N THR A 69 -11.08 19.03 -22.97
CA THR A 69 -12.09 19.16 -24.04
C THR A 69 -12.59 17.80 -24.51
N ILE A 70 -11.68 16.85 -24.79
CA ILE A 70 -12.07 15.51 -25.23
C ILE A 70 -12.77 14.74 -24.12
N ILE A 71 -12.27 14.82 -22.89
CA ILE A 71 -12.90 14.17 -21.73
C ILE A 71 -14.33 14.67 -21.55
N HIS A 72 -14.58 15.98 -21.69
CA HIS A 72 -15.92 16.57 -21.58
C HIS A 72 -16.83 16.19 -22.75
N GLU A 73 -16.31 16.29 -23.98
CA GLU A 73 -17.03 15.95 -25.21
C GLU A 73 -17.51 14.49 -25.20
N PHE A 74 -16.68 13.57 -24.70
CA PHE A 74 -16.96 12.14 -24.65
C PHE A 74 -17.18 11.61 -23.23
N LYS A 75 -17.75 12.44 -22.34
CA LYS A 75 -18.01 12.11 -20.93
C LYS A 75 -18.81 10.82 -20.69
N ASP A 76 -19.64 10.42 -21.65
CA ASP A 76 -20.46 9.20 -21.59
C ASP A 76 -19.72 7.95 -22.09
N CYS A 77 -18.55 8.13 -22.71
CA CYS A 77 -17.71 7.05 -23.24
C CYS A 77 -16.47 6.81 -22.38
N VAL A 78 -15.86 7.86 -21.84
CA VAL A 78 -14.64 7.74 -21.01
C VAL A 78 -14.89 6.89 -19.77
N ALA A 79 -13.91 6.05 -19.44
CA ALA A 79 -13.95 5.26 -18.22
C ALA A 79 -13.43 6.12 -17.06
N TRP A 80 -14.36 6.80 -16.37
CA TRP A 80 -14.06 7.74 -15.29
C TRP A 80 -13.21 7.17 -14.15
N LEU A 81 -13.29 5.86 -13.91
CA LEU A 81 -12.40 5.15 -12.98
C LEU A 81 -10.93 5.37 -13.38
N TYR A 82 -10.58 5.07 -14.63
CA TYR A 82 -9.22 5.18 -15.16
C TYR A 82 -8.78 6.62 -15.36
N ILE A 83 -9.69 7.51 -15.77
CA ILE A 83 -9.41 8.96 -15.81
C ILE A 83 -9.03 9.45 -14.41
N SER A 84 -9.80 9.04 -13.39
CA SER A 84 -9.57 9.42 -12.00
C SER A 84 -8.29 8.83 -11.42
N GLU A 85 -7.90 7.63 -11.83
CA GLU A 85 -6.70 6.96 -11.35
C GLU A 85 -5.42 7.52 -12.00
N TYR A 86 -5.41 7.65 -13.33
CA TYR A 86 -4.18 7.88 -14.09
C TYR A 86 -3.99 9.33 -14.56
N GLN A 87 -5.06 10.12 -14.71
CA GLN A 87 -4.98 11.45 -15.34
C GLN A 87 -5.26 12.61 -14.37
N ALA A 88 -5.76 12.34 -13.16
CA ALA A 88 -6.12 13.33 -12.15
C ALA A 88 -7.06 14.43 -12.71
N PRO A 89 -8.39 14.19 -12.77
CA PRO A 89 -9.33 15.12 -13.38
C PRO A 89 -9.37 16.46 -12.64
N PRO A 90 -9.60 17.58 -13.36
CA PRO A 90 -9.70 18.90 -12.75
C PRO A 90 -10.89 18.96 -11.80
N GLU A 91 -10.83 19.85 -10.80
CA GLU A 91 -11.85 19.89 -9.74
C GLU A 91 -13.27 20.14 -10.26
N ASP A 92 -13.42 20.93 -11.34
CA ASP A 92 -14.72 21.19 -11.96
C ASP A 92 -15.34 19.93 -12.55
N PHE A 93 -14.53 19.02 -13.11
CA PHE A 93 -15.02 17.72 -13.58
C PHE A 93 -15.39 16.82 -12.41
N ILE A 94 -14.64 16.88 -11.32
CA ILE A 94 -15.01 16.11 -10.14
C ILE A 94 -16.37 16.58 -9.60
N ARG A 95 -16.64 17.90 -9.62
CA ARG A 95 -17.93 18.48 -9.24
C ARG A 95 -19.05 18.09 -10.21
N GLU A 96 -18.82 18.28 -11.50
CA GLU A 96 -19.81 18.03 -12.55
C GLU A 96 -20.20 16.54 -12.62
N PHE A 97 -19.20 15.66 -12.60
CA PHE A 97 -19.37 14.21 -12.78
C PHE A 97 -19.40 13.42 -11.47
N LYS A 98 -19.35 14.10 -10.32
CA LYS A 98 -19.48 13.51 -8.98
C LYS A 98 -18.48 12.37 -8.72
N LEU A 99 -17.21 12.59 -9.06
CA LEU A 99 -16.16 11.56 -9.04
C LEU A 99 -15.59 11.27 -7.63
N TRP A 100 -16.31 11.62 -6.56
CA TRP A 100 -15.83 11.59 -5.17
C TRP A 100 -15.28 10.25 -4.74
N LEU A 101 -15.91 9.16 -5.18
CA LEU A 101 -15.49 7.80 -4.87
C LEU A 101 -14.07 7.54 -5.39
N TYR A 102 -13.84 7.80 -6.68
CA TYR A 102 -12.55 7.56 -7.31
C TYR A 102 -11.45 8.48 -6.76
N ILE A 103 -11.78 9.75 -6.52
CA ILE A 103 -10.82 10.71 -5.95
C ILE A 103 -10.44 10.33 -4.52
N SER A 104 -11.37 9.77 -3.74
CA SER A 104 -11.07 9.31 -2.38
C SER A 104 -10.15 8.09 -2.32
N GLU A 105 -10.08 7.31 -3.39
CA GLU A 105 -9.30 6.07 -3.47
C GLU A 105 -7.95 6.27 -4.17
N TYR A 106 -7.92 7.01 -5.28
CA TYR A 106 -6.75 7.06 -6.16
C TYR A 106 -6.00 8.39 -6.15
N GLN A 107 -6.60 9.47 -5.66
CA GLN A 107 -6.00 10.82 -5.71
C GLN A 107 -5.76 11.38 -4.32
N THR A 108 -4.94 12.42 -4.18
CA THR A 108 -4.78 13.14 -2.90
C THR A 108 -5.52 14.49 -2.93
N PRO A 109 -6.83 14.52 -2.59
CA PRO A 109 -7.57 15.77 -2.60
C PRO A 109 -7.06 16.73 -1.52
N PRO A 110 -7.04 18.04 -1.78
CA PRO A 110 -6.69 19.03 -0.78
C PRO A 110 -7.74 19.04 0.34
N GLU A 111 -7.36 19.48 1.54
CA GLU A 111 -8.24 19.36 2.71
C GLU A 111 -9.55 20.15 2.61
N ASN A 112 -9.53 21.31 1.95
CA ASN A 112 -10.73 22.11 1.67
C ASN A 112 -11.76 21.30 0.86
N PHE A 113 -11.28 20.46 -0.06
CA PHE A 113 -12.11 19.58 -0.86
C PHE A 113 -12.74 18.47 0.01
N ILE A 114 -11.98 17.87 0.93
CA ILE A 114 -12.53 16.92 1.91
C ILE A 114 -13.68 17.58 2.72
N ARG A 115 -13.51 18.84 3.13
CA ARG A 115 -14.54 19.61 3.85
C ARG A 115 -15.78 19.88 3.00
N GLU A 116 -15.58 20.29 1.75
CA GLU A 116 -16.65 20.56 0.77
C GLU A 116 -17.50 19.30 0.55
N PHE A 117 -16.87 18.13 0.44
CA PHE A 117 -17.52 16.87 0.05
C PHE A 117 -17.71 15.87 1.18
N LYS A 118 -17.61 16.30 2.45
CA LYS A 118 -17.70 15.43 3.64
C LYS A 118 -18.90 14.47 3.70
N ARG A 119 -20.03 14.82 3.07
CA ARG A 119 -21.25 13.99 3.02
C ARG A 119 -21.22 12.90 1.94
N GLN A 120 -20.38 13.08 0.93
CA GLN A 120 -20.22 12.19 -0.23
C GLN A 120 -18.90 11.41 -0.15
N ALA A 121 -18.00 11.86 0.73
CA ALA A 121 -16.74 11.23 1.07
C ALA A 121 -16.93 9.80 1.58
N THR A 122 -16.19 8.85 1.00
CA THR A 122 -16.07 7.51 1.56
C THR A 122 -14.93 7.49 2.57
N TRP A 123 -15.28 7.70 3.85
CA TRP A 123 -14.31 7.89 4.92
C TRP A 123 -13.36 6.72 5.16
N SER A 124 -13.74 5.50 4.80
CA SER A 124 -12.84 4.34 4.81
C SER A 124 -11.70 4.51 3.81
N HIS A 125 -12.00 4.78 2.53
CA HIS A 125 -10.99 5.05 1.50
C HIS A 125 -10.13 6.25 1.87
N ILE A 126 -10.76 7.32 2.38
CA ILE A 126 -10.02 8.50 2.85
C ILE A 126 -9.03 8.11 3.96
N SER A 127 -9.44 7.28 4.92
CA SER A 127 -8.59 6.89 6.05
C SER A 127 -7.43 5.96 5.63
N ILE A 128 -7.61 5.17 4.57
CA ILE A 128 -6.60 4.23 4.05
C ILE A 128 -5.60 4.95 3.13
N HIS A 129 -6.11 5.69 2.14
CA HIS A 129 -5.30 6.15 1.00
C HIS A 129 -4.81 7.59 1.15
N GLN A 130 -5.41 8.39 2.03
CA GLN A 130 -5.10 9.82 2.12
C GLN A 130 -4.18 10.14 3.28
N ARG A 131 -3.26 11.09 3.08
CA ARG A 131 -2.47 11.63 4.19
C ARG A 131 -3.27 12.70 4.93
N LEU A 132 -3.90 12.30 6.03
CA LEU A 132 -4.74 13.21 6.80
C LEU A 132 -3.94 14.02 7.81
N SER A 133 -4.20 15.33 7.88
CA SER A 133 -3.65 16.17 8.93
C SER A 133 -4.39 15.95 10.25
N LYS A 134 -3.77 16.43 11.34
CA LYS A 134 -4.41 16.48 12.66
C LYS A 134 -5.76 17.19 12.61
N THR A 135 -5.83 18.31 11.89
CA THR A 135 -7.02 19.15 11.83
C THR A 135 -8.19 18.38 11.22
N ILE A 136 -7.96 17.67 10.11
CA ILE A 136 -8.99 16.85 9.47
C ILE A 136 -9.42 15.68 10.35
N ILE A 137 -8.47 14.97 10.97
CA ILE A 137 -8.79 13.85 11.87
C ILE A 137 -9.67 14.32 13.04
N LEU A 138 -9.35 15.48 13.64
CA LEU A 138 -10.15 16.03 14.75
C LEU A 138 -11.51 16.54 14.29
N GLU A 139 -11.56 17.29 13.18
CA GLU A 139 -12.79 17.85 12.64
C GLU A 139 -13.80 16.76 12.26
N PHE A 140 -13.30 15.61 11.80
CA PHE A 140 -14.11 14.49 11.31
C PHE A 140 -13.93 13.20 12.12
N GLN A 141 -13.62 13.32 13.42
CA GLN A 141 -13.38 12.18 14.31
C GLN A 141 -14.52 11.15 14.34
N ASP A 142 -15.76 11.60 14.16
CA ASP A 142 -16.95 10.73 14.15
C ASP A 142 -17.16 10.03 12.80
N CYS A 143 -16.44 10.43 11.76
CA CYS A 143 -16.56 9.90 10.40
C CYS A 143 -15.37 9.01 10.01
N VAL A 144 -14.15 9.37 10.44
CA VAL A 144 -12.93 8.65 10.05
C VAL A 144 -12.97 7.20 10.54
N ALA A 145 -12.42 6.30 9.72
CA ALA A 145 -12.30 4.90 10.08
C ALA A 145 -11.05 4.71 10.94
N TRP A 146 -11.21 4.83 12.27
CA TRP A 146 -10.12 4.77 13.24
C TRP A 146 -9.18 3.57 13.09
N LEU A 147 -9.72 2.40 12.76
CA LEU A 147 -8.91 1.21 12.50
C LEU A 147 -7.87 1.45 11.40
N TYR A 148 -8.25 2.12 10.33
CA TYR A 148 -7.36 2.49 9.22
C TYR A 148 -6.48 3.69 9.55
N ILE A 149 -6.95 4.62 10.37
CA ILE A 149 -6.11 5.72 10.88
C ILE A 149 -4.90 5.17 11.62
N PHE A 150 -5.08 4.19 12.52
CA PHE A 150 -3.96 3.59 13.27
C PHE A 150 -3.10 2.62 12.46
N GLU A 151 -3.58 2.12 11.32
CA GLU A 151 -2.84 1.17 10.48
C GLU A 151 -2.04 1.86 9.37
N TYR A 152 -2.63 2.86 8.71
CA TYR A 152 -2.07 3.45 7.49
C TYR A 152 -1.55 4.88 7.66
N GLN A 153 -1.99 5.61 8.69
CA GLN A 153 -1.46 6.95 8.97
C GLN A 153 -0.22 6.87 9.84
N THR A 154 0.77 7.74 9.61
CA THR A 154 1.88 7.94 10.55
C THR A 154 1.44 8.90 11.65
N LEU A 155 1.20 8.37 12.84
CA LEU A 155 0.77 9.15 14.00
C LEU A 155 1.94 9.42 14.94
N SER A 156 2.05 10.66 15.43
CA SER A 156 2.95 10.94 16.57
C SER A 156 2.36 10.35 17.85
N GLU A 157 3.23 10.01 18.80
CA GLU A 157 2.81 9.49 20.10
C GLU A 157 1.88 10.43 20.86
N ASP A 158 2.08 11.74 20.75
CA ASP A 158 1.18 12.72 21.36
C ASP A 158 -0.24 12.64 20.81
N ARG A 159 -0.39 12.38 19.50
CA ARG A 159 -1.71 12.13 18.91
C ARG A 159 -2.30 10.82 19.42
N MET A 160 -1.48 9.78 19.56
CA MET A 160 -1.93 8.50 20.12
C MET A 160 -2.40 8.66 21.57
N ARG A 161 -1.73 9.49 22.38
CA ARG A 161 -2.17 9.86 23.75
C ARG A 161 -3.50 10.60 23.75
N GLU A 162 -3.64 11.58 22.84
CA GLU A 162 -4.87 12.38 22.67
C GLU A 162 -6.06 11.49 22.29
N PHE A 163 -5.84 10.52 21.42
CA PHE A 163 -6.89 9.62 20.93
C PHE A 163 -7.07 8.32 21.70
N LYS A 164 -6.36 8.12 22.83
CA LYS A 164 -6.28 6.83 23.57
C LYS A 164 -7.61 6.12 23.84
N HIS A 165 -8.72 6.85 23.90
CA HIS A 165 -10.07 6.32 24.14
C HIS A 165 -10.74 5.74 22.88
N GLN A 166 -10.22 6.04 21.69
CA GLN A 166 -10.70 5.58 20.39
C GLN A 166 -9.72 4.58 19.75
N VAL A 167 -8.71 4.12 20.52
CA VAL A 167 -7.55 3.39 20.03
C VAL A 167 -7.79 1.88 19.88
N TYR A 168 -7.34 1.37 18.73
CA TYR A 168 -7.10 -0.06 18.53
C TYR A 168 -5.63 -0.38 18.86
N TRP A 169 -5.36 -0.73 20.12
CA TRP A 169 -3.99 -0.90 20.62
C TRP A 169 -3.20 -1.98 19.88
N SER A 170 -3.89 -2.99 19.35
CA SER A 170 -3.31 -3.99 18.45
C SER A 170 -2.74 -3.37 17.17
N ARG A 171 -3.49 -2.45 16.53
CA ARG A 171 -3.05 -1.74 15.33
C ARG A 171 -1.87 -0.82 15.64
N ILE A 172 -1.96 -0.05 16.73
CA ILE A 172 -0.86 0.82 17.17
C ILE A 172 0.42 -0.01 17.41
N SER A 173 0.31 -1.11 18.16
CA SER A 173 1.45 -1.95 18.52
C SER A 173 2.12 -2.61 17.31
N ARG A 174 1.35 -2.86 16.23
CA ARG A 174 1.83 -3.51 15.02
C ARG A 174 2.39 -2.53 13.99
N TYR A 175 1.70 -1.43 13.75
CA TYR A 175 1.95 -0.57 12.58
C TYR A 175 2.60 0.77 12.92
N GLN A 176 2.49 1.23 14.17
CA GLN A 176 3.13 2.47 14.60
C GLN A 176 4.50 2.19 15.20
N LYS A 177 5.45 3.11 14.99
CA LYS A 177 6.74 3.08 15.68
C LYS A 177 6.56 3.64 17.07
N LEU A 178 6.77 2.80 18.08
CA LEU A 178 6.61 3.18 19.48
C LEU A 178 7.98 3.37 20.14
N SER A 179 8.12 4.41 20.93
CA SER A 179 9.30 4.67 21.73
C SER A 179 9.31 3.86 23.02
N GLU A 180 10.51 3.74 23.58
CA GLU A 180 10.76 3.07 24.85
C GLU A 180 10.11 3.77 26.04
N THR A 181 9.70 5.04 25.91
CA THR A 181 8.97 5.76 26.96
C THR A 181 7.46 5.63 26.80
N PHE A 182 6.96 5.42 25.58
CA PHE A 182 5.53 5.24 25.31
C PHE A 182 5.02 3.86 25.72
N ILE A 183 5.77 2.80 25.43
CA ILE A 183 5.30 1.45 25.74
C ILE A 183 5.08 1.24 27.25
N PRO A 184 5.97 1.68 28.16
CA PRO A 184 5.73 1.60 29.61
C PRO A 184 4.49 2.38 30.07
N GLU A 185 4.26 3.56 29.48
CA GLU A 185 3.09 4.41 29.77
C GLU A 185 1.78 3.66 29.49
N PHE A 186 1.75 2.83 28.44
CA PHE A 186 0.58 2.08 27.98
C PHE A 186 0.74 0.56 28.07
N GLN A 187 1.59 0.05 28.98
CA GLN A 187 1.93 -1.37 29.07
C GLN A 187 0.72 -2.31 29.23
N ASN A 188 -0.34 -1.83 29.89
CA ASN A 188 -1.57 -2.60 30.12
C ASN A 188 -2.55 -2.55 28.93
N CYS A 189 -2.23 -1.75 27.91
CA CYS A 189 -3.08 -1.56 26.73
C CYS A 189 -2.45 -2.14 25.47
N VAL A 190 -1.13 -1.97 25.31
CA VAL A 190 -0.40 -2.46 24.13
C VAL A 190 -0.55 -3.97 23.94
N ALA A 191 -0.51 -4.40 22.69
CA ALA A 191 -0.55 -5.81 22.35
C ALA A 191 0.87 -6.37 22.32
N TRP A 192 1.30 -7.00 23.42
CA TRP A 192 2.65 -7.53 23.59
C TRP A 192 3.09 -8.53 22.52
N LEU A 193 2.15 -9.27 21.93
CA LEU A 193 2.41 -10.11 20.76
C LEU A 193 3.05 -9.29 19.62
N TYR A 194 2.45 -8.15 19.30
CA TYR A 194 2.92 -7.26 18.23
C TYR A 194 4.11 -6.41 18.65
N ILE A 195 4.19 -6.00 19.92
CA ILE A 195 5.41 -5.36 20.45
C ILE A 195 6.62 -6.29 20.25
N SER A 196 6.46 -7.58 20.55
CA SER A 196 7.54 -8.56 20.47
C SER A 196 7.93 -8.92 19.02
N GLU A 197 6.99 -8.83 18.09
CA GLU A 197 7.18 -9.22 16.68
C GLU A 197 7.63 -8.05 15.78
N TYR A 198 7.04 -6.87 15.95
CA TYR A 198 7.17 -5.76 15.01
C TYR A 198 7.98 -4.58 15.55
N GLN A 199 8.16 -4.47 16.88
CA GLN A 199 9.01 -3.43 17.45
C GLN A 199 10.43 -3.95 17.62
N THR A 200 11.40 -3.03 17.64
CA THR A 200 12.81 -3.31 17.94
C THR A 200 13.21 -2.66 19.26
N PRO A 201 12.67 -3.13 20.40
CA PRO A 201 13.04 -2.57 21.69
C PRO A 201 14.52 -2.89 22.01
N PRO A 202 15.21 -2.02 22.75
CA PRO A 202 16.55 -2.32 23.22
C PRO A 202 16.51 -3.43 24.27
N GLU A 203 17.67 -4.00 24.55
CA GLU A 203 17.82 -5.10 25.50
C GLU A 203 17.41 -4.76 26.93
N ASP A 204 17.61 -3.52 27.36
CA ASP A 204 17.19 -3.06 28.69
C ASP A 204 15.68 -3.04 28.83
N PHE A 205 14.97 -2.67 27.76
CA PHE A 205 13.52 -2.76 27.71
C PHE A 205 13.05 -4.23 27.81
N ILE A 206 13.70 -5.14 27.09
CA ILE A 206 13.41 -6.59 27.17
C ILE A 206 13.62 -7.09 28.61
N ARG A 207 14.64 -6.59 29.32
CA ARG A 207 14.88 -6.95 30.73
C ARG A 207 13.76 -6.49 31.65
N GLU A 208 13.28 -5.26 31.45
CA GLU A 208 12.21 -4.67 32.24
C GLU A 208 10.89 -5.42 32.04
N PHE A 209 10.54 -5.72 30.78
CA PHE A 209 9.25 -6.30 30.40
C PHE A 209 9.27 -7.81 30.14
N LYS A 210 10.27 -8.53 30.67
CA LYS A 210 10.47 -9.97 30.48
C LYS A 210 9.23 -10.85 30.71
N GLY A 211 8.34 -10.42 31.62
CA GLY A 211 7.14 -11.18 32.00
C GLY A 211 5.94 -10.96 31.08
N GLN A 212 5.97 -9.89 30.26
CA GLN A 212 4.92 -9.55 29.29
C GLN A 212 5.37 -9.88 27.86
N ALA A 213 6.69 -9.87 27.62
CA ALA A 213 7.32 -10.20 26.36
C ALA A 213 6.97 -11.62 25.85
N ILE A 214 6.70 -11.73 24.55
CA ILE A 214 6.52 -13.01 23.87
C ILE A 214 7.87 -13.46 23.32
N TRP A 215 8.60 -14.24 24.12
CA TRP A 215 9.98 -14.65 23.85
C TRP A 215 10.17 -15.35 22.50
N SER A 216 9.22 -16.20 22.08
CA SER A 216 9.29 -16.85 20.77
C SER A 216 9.36 -15.83 19.62
N ASN A 217 8.55 -14.77 19.69
CA ASN A 217 8.53 -13.74 18.65
C ASN A 217 9.80 -12.90 18.69
N ILE A 218 10.28 -12.53 19.87
CA ILE A 218 11.55 -11.82 20.03
C ILE A 218 12.69 -12.63 19.40
N LEU A 219 12.76 -13.94 19.66
CA LEU A 219 13.81 -14.81 19.13
C LEU A 219 13.72 -15.04 17.62
N ILE A 220 12.53 -14.98 17.03
CA ILE A 220 12.38 -15.16 15.58
C ILE A 220 12.70 -13.85 14.84
N HIS A 221 12.29 -12.71 15.39
CA HIS A 221 12.27 -11.44 14.67
C HIS A 221 13.34 -10.43 15.09
N GLN A 222 13.99 -10.60 16.25
CA GLN A 222 14.97 -9.66 16.79
C GLN A 222 16.36 -10.30 16.90
N ARG A 223 17.42 -9.48 16.91
CA ARG A 223 18.78 -9.94 17.19
C ARG A 223 19.14 -9.65 18.64
N LEU A 224 19.37 -10.69 19.43
CA LEU A 224 19.74 -10.56 20.83
C LEU A 224 21.25 -10.76 21.02
N SER A 225 21.82 -10.03 21.96
CA SER A 225 23.19 -10.26 22.42
C SER A 225 23.29 -11.58 23.19
N LYS A 226 24.50 -12.14 23.19
CA LYS A 226 24.87 -13.29 24.04
C LYS A 226 24.44 -13.08 25.50
N ALA A 227 24.60 -11.88 26.02
CA ALA A 227 24.32 -11.57 27.42
C ALA A 227 22.82 -11.71 27.76
N ILE A 228 21.92 -11.30 26.85
CA ILE A 228 20.47 -11.47 27.03
C ILE A 228 20.07 -12.94 26.89
N ILE A 229 20.59 -13.64 25.89
CA ILE A 229 20.28 -15.05 25.65
C ILE A 229 20.62 -15.89 26.88
N LEU A 230 21.83 -15.72 27.45
CA LEU A 230 22.24 -16.45 28.65
C LEU A 230 21.43 -16.05 29.88
N LYS A 231 21.14 -14.75 30.04
CA LYS A 231 20.38 -14.25 31.20
C LYS A 231 18.95 -14.81 31.25
N PHE A 232 18.34 -15.04 30.09
CA PHE A 232 16.95 -15.50 29.97
C PHE A 232 16.84 -16.91 29.39
N GLN A 233 17.87 -17.73 29.56
CA GLN A 233 17.94 -19.10 29.06
C GLN A 233 16.75 -19.97 29.46
N ASP A 234 16.13 -19.69 30.62
CA ASP A 234 14.96 -20.43 31.12
C ASP A 234 13.63 -19.97 30.50
N CYS A 235 13.62 -18.81 29.84
CA CYS A 235 12.44 -18.24 29.18
C CYS A 235 12.42 -18.46 27.66
N VAL A 236 13.53 -18.97 27.11
CA VAL A 236 13.76 -19.09 25.67
C VAL A 236 13.78 -20.55 25.25
N ALA A 237 13.10 -20.88 24.16
CA ALA A 237 13.18 -22.22 23.59
C ALA A 237 14.43 -22.34 22.72
N TRP A 238 15.31 -23.28 23.07
CA TRP A 238 16.59 -23.52 22.39
C TRP A 238 16.47 -23.82 20.91
N LEU A 239 15.36 -24.43 20.50
CA LEU A 239 15.02 -24.63 19.10
C LEU A 239 15.03 -23.29 18.33
N TYR A 240 14.34 -22.27 18.85
CA TYR A 240 14.27 -20.96 18.20
C TYR A 240 15.62 -20.25 18.15
N ILE A 241 16.43 -20.37 19.21
CA ILE A 241 17.79 -19.82 19.22
C ILE A 241 18.63 -20.44 18.10
N SER A 242 18.56 -21.77 17.94
CA SER A 242 19.34 -22.49 16.92
C SER A 242 18.95 -22.18 15.49
N GLU A 243 17.68 -21.87 15.26
CA GLU A 243 17.13 -21.68 13.93
C GLU A 243 17.17 -20.21 13.49
N TYR A 244 17.03 -19.27 14.43
CA TYR A 244 16.82 -17.85 14.11
C TYR A 244 17.88 -16.89 14.66
N GLN A 245 18.69 -17.28 15.66
CA GLN A 245 19.74 -16.41 16.22
C GLN A 245 21.12 -16.73 15.67
N THR A 246 21.94 -15.69 15.46
CA THR A 246 23.36 -15.88 15.17
C THR A 246 24.12 -16.12 16.48
N LEU A 247 24.66 -17.33 16.62
CA LEU A 247 25.47 -17.70 17.77
C LEU A 247 26.95 -17.52 17.49
N SER A 248 27.66 -16.83 18.39
CA SER A 248 29.11 -16.84 18.37
C SER A 248 29.66 -18.22 18.70
N GLU A 249 30.87 -18.55 18.23
CA GLU A 249 31.52 -19.82 18.58
C GLU A 249 31.63 -20.01 20.10
N ASP A 250 31.93 -18.95 20.84
CA ASP A 250 32.02 -19.02 22.29
C ASP A 250 30.70 -19.40 22.95
N LEU A 251 29.58 -18.88 22.42
CA LEU A 251 28.25 -19.23 22.89
C LEU A 251 27.92 -20.69 22.53
N MET A 252 28.29 -21.13 21.32
CA MET A 252 28.14 -22.53 20.91
C MET A 252 28.97 -23.50 21.77
N ARG A 253 30.21 -23.13 22.16
CA ARG A 253 31.07 -23.93 23.06
C ARG A 253 30.50 -24.02 24.47
N GLU A 254 29.95 -22.92 24.99
CA GLU A 254 29.26 -22.88 26.28
C GLU A 254 28.01 -23.79 26.27
N PHE A 255 27.39 -23.99 25.10
CA PHE A 255 26.28 -24.93 24.93
C PHE A 255 26.71 -26.39 24.75
N GLN A 256 27.91 -26.67 24.22
CA GLN A 256 28.43 -28.04 24.08
C GLN A 256 28.62 -28.74 25.43
N THR A 257 28.90 -28.00 26.50
CA THR A 257 29.05 -28.54 27.86
C THR A 257 27.70 -28.82 28.53
N SER A 258 26.60 -28.27 28.00
CA SER A 258 25.23 -28.51 28.49
C SER A 258 24.60 -29.70 27.78
N SER A 259 24.63 -30.87 28.43
CA SER A 259 24.27 -32.19 27.86
C SER A 259 22.88 -32.26 27.19
N HIS A 260 21.91 -31.45 27.61
CA HIS A 260 20.55 -31.42 27.05
C HIS A 260 20.41 -30.49 25.83
N LEU A 261 21.39 -29.61 25.57
CA LEU A 261 21.35 -28.61 24.50
C LEU A 261 22.01 -29.08 23.20
N VAL A 262 22.92 -30.06 23.30
CA VAL A 262 23.66 -30.65 22.18
C VAL A 262 22.73 -31.18 21.08
N ALA A 263 21.50 -31.60 21.41
CA ALA A 263 20.53 -32.13 20.45
C ALA A 263 19.94 -31.05 19.50
N TYR A 264 19.91 -29.78 19.91
CA TYR A 264 19.26 -28.71 19.14
C TYR A 264 20.20 -28.08 18.11
N PHE A 265 21.50 -28.09 18.37
CA PHE A 265 22.47 -27.53 17.46
C PHE A 265 23.15 -28.66 16.70
N LYS A 266 22.94 -28.74 15.37
CA LYS A 266 23.71 -29.60 14.46
C LYS A 266 25.16 -29.09 14.33
N ILE A 267 25.86 -29.00 15.45
CA ILE A 267 27.25 -28.53 15.49
C ILE A 267 28.10 -29.71 15.04
N PRO A 268 28.97 -29.56 14.02
CA PRO A 268 29.94 -30.59 13.69
C PRO A 268 30.78 -30.86 14.93
N LYS A 269 30.86 -32.12 15.37
CA LYS A 269 31.84 -32.50 16.39
C LYS A 269 33.22 -32.16 15.83
N THR A 270 33.84 -31.09 16.30
CA THR A 270 35.24 -30.83 16.02
C THR A 270 36.04 -31.93 16.71
N VAL A 271 36.71 -32.73 15.87
CA VAL A 271 37.65 -33.81 16.25
C VAL A 271 38.84 -33.23 16.98
#